data_AF-A0AAU2B243-F1
#
_entry.id   AF-A0AAU2B243-F1
#
_cell.length_a   1.000
_cell.length_b   1.000
_cell.length_c   1.000
_cell.angle_alpha   90.00
_cell.angle_beta   90.00
_cell.angle_gamma   90.00
#
_symmetry.space_group_name_H-M   'P 1'
#
loop_
_entity.id
_entity.type
_entity.pdbx_description
1 polymer ?
#
loop_
_entity_poly.entity_id
_entity_poly.type
_entity_poly.pdbx_seq_one_letter_code
_entity_poly.pdbx_strand_id
1 'polypeptide(L)'
;MSDDDIPGIDPTARPSGDGCVECLTDDGPGWWLHLRRCTACGHIGCCDSSPSQHATKHARAAGHPFLASFEPGEAWFWNVETGQYYEGPQLAPPAAHPLSQPTPGPRGKVPADWQLHLH
;
A
#
# COMPACT_ATOMS: atom_id res chain seq x y z
N MET A 1 -1.69 -21.22 21.48
CA MET A 1 -2.11 -21.51 20.10
C MET A 1 -2.62 -20.20 19.59
N SER A 2 -1.78 -19.43 18.90
CA SER A 2 -2.00 -18.03 18.57
C SER A 2 -3.12 -17.91 17.54
N ASP A 3 -4.09 -17.03 17.81
CA ASP A 3 -5.22 -16.68 16.94
C ASP A 3 -4.83 -15.91 15.65
N ASP A 4 -3.54 -15.91 15.26
CA ASP A 4 -2.96 -14.92 14.33
C ASP A 4 -2.75 -15.40 12.89
N ASP A 5 -3.04 -16.66 12.55
CA ASP A 5 -2.77 -17.20 11.22
C ASP A 5 -3.95 -16.93 10.27
N ILE A 6 -4.15 -15.66 9.91
CA ILE A 6 -5.15 -15.25 8.91
C ILE A 6 -4.60 -15.62 7.52
N PRO A 7 -5.26 -16.54 6.77
CA PRO A 7 -4.80 -16.92 5.44
C PRO A 7 -4.67 -15.68 4.53
N GLY A 8 -3.51 -15.51 3.90
CA GLY A 8 -3.19 -14.36 3.05
C GLY A 8 -2.41 -13.23 3.75
N ILE A 9 -2.08 -13.38 5.03
CA ILE A 9 -1.16 -12.50 5.75
C ILE A 9 0.13 -13.27 6.06
N ASP A 10 1.26 -12.82 5.52
CA ASP A 10 2.60 -13.26 5.88
C ASP A 10 3.31 -12.14 6.66
N PRO A 11 3.42 -12.26 8.00
CA PRO A 11 4.09 -11.25 8.82
C PRO A 11 5.56 -11.03 8.46
N THR A 12 6.19 -11.99 7.77
CA THR A 12 7.62 -11.94 7.43
C THR A 12 7.91 -11.27 6.08
N ALA A 13 6.89 -11.07 5.24
CA ALA A 13 7.03 -10.54 3.88
C ALA A 13 7.48 -9.08 3.89
N ARG A 14 8.76 -8.80 3.61
CA ARG A 14 9.37 -7.45 3.70
C ARG A 14 8.83 -6.47 2.64
N PRO A 15 8.74 -5.17 2.93
CA PRO A 15 8.26 -4.21 1.95
C PRO A 15 9.21 -4.13 0.74
N SER A 16 8.65 -3.98 -0.46
CA SER A 16 9.41 -3.89 -1.71
C SER A 16 10.22 -2.60 -1.86
N GLY A 17 10.03 -1.64 -0.96
CA GLY A 17 10.72 -0.35 -0.92
C GLY A 17 9.94 0.68 -0.09
N ASP A 18 10.27 1.95 -0.30
CA ASP A 18 9.69 3.08 0.46
C ASP A 18 8.47 3.73 -0.23
N GLY A 19 8.13 3.28 -1.44
CA GLY A 19 7.11 3.90 -2.29
C GLY A 19 6.44 2.91 -3.23
N CYS A 20 5.41 3.37 -3.95
CA CYS A 20 4.73 2.56 -4.95
C CYS A 20 5.70 2.18 -6.07
N VAL A 21 5.91 0.87 -6.26
CA VAL A 21 6.90 0.33 -7.20
C VAL A 21 6.68 0.90 -8.60
N GLU A 22 5.45 0.87 -9.08
CA GLU A 22 5.08 1.24 -10.44
C GLU A 22 5.09 2.77 -10.66
N CYS A 23 4.73 3.57 -9.65
CA CYS A 23 4.84 5.03 -9.75
C CYS A 23 6.31 5.49 -9.77
N LEU A 24 7.24 4.68 -9.25
CA LEU A 24 8.67 4.96 -9.28
C LEU A 24 9.33 4.55 -10.60
N THR A 25 8.78 3.59 -11.35
CA THR A 25 9.35 3.07 -12.62
C THR A 25 8.79 3.70 -13.90
N ASP A 26 7.89 4.68 -13.80
CA ASP A 26 7.33 5.50 -14.90
C ASP A 26 6.25 4.88 -15.80
N ASP A 27 5.47 3.89 -15.33
CA ASP A 27 4.36 3.30 -16.13
C ASP A 27 2.97 3.96 -15.91
N GLY A 28 2.87 5.04 -15.13
CA GLY A 28 1.61 5.76 -14.83
C GLY A 28 1.84 7.25 -14.51
N PRO A 29 0.87 7.97 -13.89
CA PRO A 29 1.04 9.37 -13.49
C PRO A 29 2.28 9.67 -12.64
N GLY A 30 2.95 8.65 -12.11
CA GLY A 30 4.23 8.79 -11.43
C GLY A 30 4.11 9.32 -10.00
N TRP A 31 2.90 9.39 -9.44
CA TRP A 31 2.63 9.87 -8.09
C TRP A 31 1.47 9.11 -7.43
N TRP A 32 1.31 9.27 -6.12
CA TRP A 32 0.32 8.61 -5.26
C TRP A 32 -0.14 9.54 -4.14
N LEU A 33 -1.36 9.34 -3.66
CA LEU A 33 -1.86 9.95 -2.43
C LEU A 33 -1.31 9.20 -1.21
N HIS A 34 -1.77 7.96 -0.98
CA HIS A 34 -1.32 7.08 0.10
C HIS A 34 -0.78 5.76 -0.44
N LEU A 35 -0.01 5.06 0.39
CA LEU A 35 0.60 3.77 0.10
C LEU A 35 -0.08 2.65 0.87
N ARG A 36 -0.16 1.49 0.22
CA ARG A 36 -0.61 0.23 0.80
C ARG A 36 0.42 -0.84 0.53
N ARG A 37 0.59 -1.74 1.50
CA ARG A 37 1.49 -2.90 1.42
C ARG A 37 0.68 -4.17 1.29
N CYS A 38 1.01 -4.99 0.30
CA CYS A 38 0.51 -6.36 0.24
C CYS A 38 1.07 -7.18 1.42
N THR A 39 0.19 -7.81 2.18
CA THR A 39 0.56 -8.56 3.37
C THR A 39 1.12 -9.93 3.06
N ALA A 40 0.87 -10.46 1.86
CA ALA A 40 1.35 -11.78 1.44
C ALA A 40 2.78 -11.74 0.85
N CYS A 41 3.16 -10.65 0.18
CA CYS A 41 4.44 -10.57 -0.53
C CYS A 41 5.22 -9.26 -0.32
N GLY A 42 4.66 -8.29 0.39
CA GLY A 42 5.32 -7.02 0.70
C GLY A 42 5.33 -5.99 -0.44
N HIS A 43 4.67 -6.25 -1.57
CA HIS A 43 4.55 -5.26 -2.65
C HIS A 43 3.90 -3.96 -2.17
N ILE A 44 4.58 -2.83 -2.39
CA ILE A 44 4.04 -1.49 -2.10
C ILE A 44 3.38 -0.92 -3.35
N GLY A 45 2.11 -0.57 -3.23
CA GLY A 45 1.32 0.08 -4.28
C GLY A 45 0.57 1.30 -3.76
N CYS A 46 0.14 2.19 -4.67
CA CYS A 46 -0.69 3.33 -4.31
C CYS A 46 -2.15 2.94 -4.05
N CYS A 47 -2.82 3.68 -3.15
CA CYS A 47 -4.20 3.43 -2.74
C CYS A 47 -5.20 3.62 -3.89
N ASP A 48 -6.44 3.24 -3.64
CA ASP A 48 -7.60 3.38 -4.53
C ASP A 48 -7.98 4.83 -4.86
N SER A 49 -7.80 5.78 -3.94
CA SER A 49 -7.97 7.21 -4.27
C SER A 49 -6.81 7.77 -5.11
N SER A 50 -5.67 7.07 -5.22
CA SER A 50 -4.57 7.50 -6.09
C SER A 50 -4.91 7.22 -7.55
N PRO A 51 -4.43 8.03 -8.52
CA PRO A 51 -4.85 7.90 -9.91
C PRO A 51 -4.67 6.49 -10.52
N SER A 52 -3.58 5.80 -10.16
CA SER A 52 -3.21 4.51 -10.74
C SER A 52 -3.75 3.28 -10.00
N GLN A 53 -4.14 3.39 -8.74
CA GLN A 53 -4.72 2.31 -7.93
C GLN A 53 -3.88 1.00 -7.90
N HIS A 54 -2.56 1.11 -7.87
CA HIS A 54 -1.65 -0.04 -8.04
C HIS A 54 -1.81 -1.12 -6.97
N ALA A 55 -2.08 -0.75 -5.71
CA ALA A 55 -2.21 -1.76 -4.64
C ALA A 55 -3.39 -2.70 -4.89
N THR A 56 -4.56 -2.16 -5.24
CA THR A 56 -5.75 -2.98 -5.53
C THR A 56 -5.58 -3.80 -6.81
N LYS A 57 -4.95 -3.22 -7.85
CA LYS A 57 -4.62 -3.97 -9.08
C LYS A 57 -3.69 -5.14 -8.80
N HIS A 58 -2.63 -4.92 -8.01
CA HIS A 58 -1.72 -5.97 -7.57
C HIS A 58 -2.46 -7.06 -6.79
N ALA A 59 -3.22 -6.68 -5.75
CA ALA A 59 -3.96 -7.61 -4.90
C ALA A 59 -4.84 -8.56 -5.72
N ARG A 60 -5.59 -8.02 -6.69
CA ARG A 60 -6.46 -8.82 -7.58
C ARG A 60 -5.67 -9.69 -8.55
N ALA A 61 -4.60 -9.18 -9.15
CA ALA A 61 -3.81 -9.92 -10.12
C ALA A 61 -3.02 -11.08 -9.48
N ALA A 62 -2.54 -10.88 -8.26
CA ALA A 62 -1.75 -11.86 -7.51
C ALA A 62 -2.59 -12.82 -6.67
N GLY A 63 -3.89 -12.54 -6.47
CA GLY A 63 -4.71 -13.29 -5.52
C GLY A 63 -4.30 -13.05 -4.07
N HIS A 64 -3.85 -11.83 -3.74
CA HIS A 64 -3.43 -11.40 -2.41
C HIS A 64 -4.48 -10.46 -1.82
N PRO A 65 -5.51 -10.97 -1.13
CA PRO A 65 -6.69 -10.18 -0.83
C PRO A 65 -6.44 -9.08 0.22
N PHE A 66 -5.41 -9.22 1.05
CA PHE A 66 -5.12 -8.30 2.14
C PHE A 66 -4.04 -7.26 1.79
N LEU A 67 -4.38 -6.00 2.07
CA LEU A 67 -3.51 -4.84 2.01
C LEU A 67 -3.45 -4.19 3.40
N ALA A 68 -2.26 -3.87 3.88
CA ALA A 68 -2.07 -3.04 5.08
C ALA A 68 -1.81 -1.59 4.68
N SER A 69 -2.16 -0.65 5.56
CA SER A 69 -1.64 0.72 5.41
C SER A 69 -0.12 0.72 5.46
N PHE A 70 0.51 1.57 4.65
CA PHE A 70 1.95 1.84 4.72
C PHE A 70 2.22 3.31 5.05
N GLU A 71 1.24 3.98 5.69
CA GLU A 71 1.35 5.35 6.19
C GLU A 71 1.80 5.38 7.66
N PRO A 72 2.60 6.38 8.08
CA PRO A 72 3.04 6.50 9.46
C PRO A 72 1.89 6.61 10.46
N GLY A 73 1.92 5.77 11.50
CA GLY A 73 0.93 5.78 12.59
C GLY A 73 -0.32 4.95 12.32
N GLU A 74 -0.42 4.27 11.18
CA GLU A 74 -1.53 3.40 10.83
C GLU A 74 -1.13 1.92 10.90
N ALA A 75 -2.03 1.06 11.39
CA ALA A 75 -1.78 -0.38 11.57
C ALA A 75 -3.00 -1.25 11.23
N TRP A 76 -3.81 -0.82 10.25
CA TRP A 76 -5.01 -1.53 9.81
C TRP A 76 -4.75 -2.33 8.54
N PHE A 77 -5.60 -3.35 8.36
CA PHE A 77 -5.64 -4.24 7.20
C PHE A 77 -6.97 -4.05 6.47
N TRP A 78 -6.98 -4.20 5.16
CA TRP A 78 -8.15 -4.10 4.33
C TRP A 78 -8.17 -5.25 3.33
N ASN A 79 -9.32 -5.93 3.24
CA ASN A 79 -9.53 -6.99 2.26
C ASN A 79 -10.18 -6.40 0.99
N VAL A 80 -9.49 -6.51 -0.15
CA VAL A 80 -9.92 -5.90 -1.42
C VAL A 80 -11.18 -6.56 -2.03
N GLU A 81 -11.52 -7.76 -1.59
CA GLU A 81 -12.65 -8.54 -2.08
C GLU A 81 -13.91 -8.27 -1.25
N THR A 82 -13.77 -8.21 0.08
CA THR A 82 -14.91 -7.98 0.99
C THR A 82 -15.13 -6.50 1.28
N GLY A 83 -14.12 -5.65 1.08
CA GLY A 83 -14.15 -4.24 1.44
C GLY A 83 -14.08 -3.98 2.94
N GLN A 84 -13.79 -5.00 3.76
CA GLN A 84 -13.79 -4.90 5.22
C GLN A 84 -12.40 -4.59 5.78
N TYR A 85 -12.38 -3.91 6.92
CA TYR A 85 -11.17 -3.66 7.69
C TYR A 85 -10.95 -4.73 8.76
N TYR A 86 -9.68 -5.01 9.04
CA TYR A 86 -9.26 -6.01 10.01
C TYR A 86 -8.08 -5.47 10.82
N GLU A 87 -7.95 -5.99 12.04
CA GLU A 87 -6.69 -5.96 12.78
C GLU A 87 -5.86 -7.19 12.36
N GLY A 88 -4.54 -7.09 12.50
CA GLY A 88 -3.64 -8.15 12.09
C GLY A 88 -2.27 -8.03 12.74
N PRO A 89 -1.39 -9.02 12.53
CA PRO A 89 -0.10 -9.10 13.18
C PRO A 89 0.83 -7.98 12.73
N GLN A 90 1.84 -7.67 13.54
CA GLN A 90 2.89 -6.75 13.14
C GLN A 90 3.68 -7.32 11.95
N LEU A 91 3.68 -6.61 10.82
CA LEU A 91 4.46 -6.97 9.63
C LEU A 91 5.95 -6.64 9.79
N ALA A 92 6.79 -7.32 9.02
CA ALA A 92 8.23 -7.11 8.98
C ALA A 92 8.57 -5.63 8.71
N PRO A 93 9.54 -5.04 9.43
CA PRO A 93 9.87 -3.63 9.28
C PRO A 93 10.52 -3.31 7.91
N PRO A 94 10.44 -2.04 7.45
CA PRO A 94 9.65 -0.95 8.05
C PRO A 94 8.13 -1.18 7.91
N ALA A 95 7.34 -0.62 8.83
CA ALA A 95 5.87 -0.73 8.83
C ALA A 95 5.18 0.37 8.01
N ALA A 96 5.89 1.46 7.72
CA ALA A 96 5.39 2.59 6.95
C ALA A 96 6.52 3.22 6.12
N HIS A 97 6.16 4.09 5.18
CA HIS A 97 7.14 4.87 4.43
C HIS A 97 7.92 5.85 5.35
N PRO A 98 9.13 6.29 4.94
CA PRO A 98 9.93 7.24 5.72
C PRO A 98 9.18 8.55 5.98
N LEU A 99 9.38 9.15 7.17
CA LEU A 99 8.79 10.45 7.53
C LEU A 99 9.29 11.62 6.67
N SER A 100 10.40 11.46 5.97
CA SER A 100 10.95 12.45 5.03
C SER A 100 10.20 12.47 3.68
N GLN A 101 9.47 11.40 3.37
CA GLN A 101 8.63 11.30 2.17
C GLN A 101 7.29 12.04 2.41
N PRO A 102 6.87 12.92 1.48
CA PRO A 102 5.57 13.58 1.59
C PRO A 102 4.43 12.65 1.19
N THR A 103 3.23 13.05 1.62
CA THR A 103 1.95 12.45 1.25
C THR A 103 1.05 13.60 0.77
N PRO A 104 0.70 13.71 -0.54
CA PRO A 104 1.04 12.83 -1.66
C PRO A 104 2.55 12.78 -1.98
N GLY A 105 3.00 11.71 -2.64
CA GLY A 105 4.38 11.49 -3.08
C GLY A 105 4.48 10.91 -4.50
N PRO A 106 5.68 10.71 -5.05
CA PRO A 106 6.97 11.12 -4.50
C PRO A 106 7.20 12.63 -4.69
N ARG A 107 8.11 13.19 -3.88
CA ARG A 107 8.46 14.62 -3.96
C ARG A 107 8.85 15.00 -5.39
N GLY A 108 8.26 16.08 -5.90
CA GLY A 108 8.56 16.63 -7.22
C GLY A 108 7.80 16.01 -8.39
N LYS A 109 7.04 14.92 -8.19
CA LYS A 109 6.15 14.35 -9.21
C LYS A 109 4.66 14.65 -8.98
N VAL A 110 4.30 15.21 -7.82
CA VAL A 110 2.92 15.59 -7.48
C VAL A 110 2.53 16.89 -8.20
N PRO A 111 1.46 16.90 -9.02
CA PRO A 111 1.03 18.11 -9.72
C PRO A 111 0.34 19.11 -8.78
N ALA A 112 0.31 20.39 -9.15
CA ALA A 112 -0.28 21.44 -8.29
C ALA A 112 -1.80 21.26 -8.07
N ASP A 113 -2.48 20.67 -9.04
CA ASP A 113 -3.92 20.40 -9.07
C ASP A 113 -4.25 18.95 -8.65
N TRP A 114 -3.35 18.25 -7.93
CA TRP A 114 -3.46 16.83 -7.59
C TRP A 114 -4.82 16.39 -7.03
N GLN A 115 -5.51 17.25 -6.29
CA GLN A 115 -6.83 16.97 -5.72
C GLN A 115 -7.88 16.66 -6.79
N LEU A 116 -7.75 17.23 -7.99
CA LEU A 116 -8.66 17.00 -9.12
C LEU A 116 -8.46 15.64 -9.80
N HIS A 117 -7.40 14.92 -9.44
CA HIS A 117 -7.00 13.66 -10.06
C HIS A 117 -7.27 12.43 -9.17
N LEU A 118 -7.84 12.65 -7.98
CA LEU A 118 -8.21 11.57 -7.06
C LEU A 118 -9.51 10.90 -7.50
N HIS A 119 -9.67 9.61 -7.16
CA HIS A 119 -10.89 8.82 -7.38
C HIS A 119 -11.79 8.79 -6.15
#